data_AF-A0A220U026-F1
#
_entry.id   AF-A0A220U026-F1
#
_cell.length_a   1.000
_cell.length_b   1.000
_cell.length_c   1.000
_cell.angle_alpha   90.00
_cell.angle_beta   90.00
_cell.angle_gamma   90.00
#
_symmetry.space_group_name_H-M   'P 1'
#
loop_
_entity.id
_entity.type
_entity.pdbx_description
1 polymer ?
#
loop_
_entity_poly.entity_id
_entity_poly.type
_entity_poly.pdbx_seq_one_letter_code
_entity_poly.pdbx_strand_id
1 'polypeptide(L)'
;MGNTKDRLHVRLKSDTIESIKTIACEKDVSQADAITLAIDHYYAERKEEYAALKRMVAYVIDEKMESMIEKINKLQVTGNVIDRDTKILLEFMNHYYLVNKFKDLVTTDKYKTEGLRDAEDLIQKRIHKQRKKKLDYEKRKEQERL
;
A
#
# COMPACT_ATOMS: atom_id res chain seq x y z
N MET A 1 -3.62 -35.14 34.21
CA MET A 1 -5.02 -34.74 34.47
C MET A 1 -5.90 -35.55 33.55
N GLY A 2 -6.92 -36.23 34.09
CA GLY A 2 -7.61 -37.34 33.43
C GLY A 2 -8.41 -36.91 32.20
N ASN A 3 -8.28 -37.68 31.12
CA ASN A 3 -9.00 -37.48 29.86
C ASN A 3 -10.49 -37.77 30.10
N THR A 4 -11.27 -36.74 30.42
CA THR A 4 -12.68 -36.87 30.76
C THR A 4 -13.46 -37.01 29.45
N LYS A 5 -14.01 -38.20 29.18
CA LYS A 5 -14.78 -38.48 27.96
C LYS A 5 -16.28 -38.36 28.27
N ASP A 6 -16.94 -37.39 27.64
CA ASP A 6 -18.39 -37.21 27.74
C ASP A 6 -19.13 -38.08 26.69
N ARG A 7 -20.32 -38.57 27.06
CA ARG A 7 -21.15 -39.37 26.14
C ARG A 7 -21.98 -38.47 25.24
N LEU A 8 -21.87 -38.70 23.93
CA LEU A 8 -22.66 -38.04 22.91
C LEU A 8 -23.61 -39.04 22.24
N HIS A 9 -24.92 -38.75 22.26
CA HIS A 9 -25.94 -39.53 21.54
C HIS A 9 -26.42 -38.77 20.30
N VAL A 10 -26.11 -39.29 19.11
CA VAL A 10 -26.46 -38.66 17.83
C VAL A 10 -27.02 -39.69 16.84
N ARG A 11 -27.88 -39.23 15.92
CA ARG A 11 -28.31 -40.01 14.75
C ARG A 11 -27.52 -39.55 13.53
N LEU A 12 -26.93 -40.52 12.83
CA LEU A 12 -26.15 -40.29 11.62
C LEU A 12 -26.77 -41.07 10.46
N LYS A 13 -26.49 -40.63 9.23
CA LYS A 13 -26.84 -41.39 8.03
C LYS A 13 -26.05 -42.70 7.99
N SER A 14 -26.61 -43.74 7.38
CA SER A 14 -25.97 -45.04 7.25
C SER A 14 -24.57 -44.94 6.62
N ASP A 15 -24.44 -44.17 5.55
CA ASP A 15 -23.17 -43.97 4.82
C ASP A 15 -22.08 -43.32 5.71
N THR A 16 -22.49 -42.43 6.62
CA THR A 16 -21.58 -41.81 7.59
C THR A 16 -21.10 -42.82 8.63
N ILE A 17 -21.99 -43.72 9.08
CA ILE A 17 -21.62 -44.81 9.99
C ILE A 17 -20.63 -45.77 9.33
N GLU A 18 -20.83 -46.07 8.05
CA GLU A 18 -19.87 -46.88 7.27
C GLU A 18 -18.51 -46.19 7.16
N SER A 19 -18.49 -44.90 6.85
CA SER A 19 -17.25 -44.12 6.77
C SER A 19 -16.49 -44.10 8.11
N ILE A 20 -17.19 -43.96 9.24
CA ILE A 20 -16.58 -44.03 10.58
C ILE A 20 -15.98 -45.41 10.84
N LYS A 21 -16.68 -46.49 10.43
CA LYS A 21 -16.16 -47.86 10.57
C LYS A 21 -14.92 -48.08 9.72
N THR A 22 -14.90 -47.57 8.50
CA THR A 22 -13.74 -47.64 7.60
C THR A 22 -12.53 -46.96 8.23
N ILE A 23 -12.68 -45.71 8.69
CA ILE A 23 -11.58 -44.97 9.34
C ILE A 23 -11.10 -45.69 10.60
N ALA A 24 -12.04 -46.20 11.42
CA ALA A 24 -11.72 -46.96 12.62
C ALA A 24 -10.91 -48.23 12.31
N CYS A 25 -11.28 -48.95 11.25
CA CYS A 25 -10.57 -50.15 10.80
C CYS A 25 -9.20 -49.83 10.20
N GLU A 26 -9.10 -48.79 9.36
CA GLU A 26 -7.85 -48.39 8.70
C GLU A 26 -6.81 -47.87 9.70
N LYS A 27 -7.25 -47.22 10.77
CA LYS A 27 -6.38 -46.64 11.80
C LYS A 27 -6.23 -47.51 13.04
N ASP A 28 -6.90 -48.65 13.11
CA ASP A 28 -6.94 -49.57 14.26
C ASP A 28 -7.31 -48.85 15.57
N VAL A 29 -8.40 -48.07 15.53
CA VAL A 29 -8.89 -47.28 16.65
C VAL A 29 -10.39 -47.51 16.90
N SER A 30 -10.88 -47.11 18.07
CA SER A 30 -12.32 -47.14 18.33
C SER A 30 -13.07 -46.17 17.41
N GLN A 31 -14.35 -46.43 17.15
CA GLN A 31 -15.19 -45.51 16.37
C GLN A 31 -15.27 -44.11 16.98
N ALA A 32 -15.24 -44.01 18.31
CA ALA A 32 -15.22 -42.71 19.00
C ALA A 32 -13.91 -41.97 18.73
N ASP A 33 -12.77 -42.65 18.75
CA ASP A 33 -11.48 -42.03 18.47
C ASP A 33 -11.31 -41.73 16.96
N ALA A 34 -11.91 -42.52 16.07
CA ALA A 34 -12.00 -42.24 14.64
C ALA A 34 -12.79 -40.95 14.35
N ILE A 35 -13.90 -40.73 15.06
CA ILE A 35 -14.68 -39.49 14.96
C ILE A 35 -13.85 -38.30 15.45
N THR A 36 -13.19 -38.42 16.60
CA THR A 36 -12.30 -37.36 17.12
C THR A 36 -11.20 -37.03 16.13
N LEU A 37 -10.54 -38.05 15.56
CA LEU A 37 -9.48 -37.88 14.57
C LEU A 37 -9.97 -37.18 13.30
N ALA A 38 -11.17 -37.54 12.80
CA ALA A 38 -11.76 -36.89 11.63
C ALA A 38 -12.09 -35.41 11.90
N ILE A 39 -12.59 -35.10 13.10
CA ILE A 39 -12.89 -33.73 13.52
C ILE A 39 -11.59 -32.91 13.68
N ASP A 40 -10.58 -33.48 14.32
CA ASP A 40 -9.28 -32.84 14.51
C ASP A 40 -8.61 -32.55 13.16
N HIS A 41 -8.68 -33.49 12.22
CA HIS A 41 -8.18 -33.29 10.85
C HIS A 41 -8.91 -32.16 10.13
N TYR A 42 -10.25 -32.13 10.20
CA TYR A 42 -11.04 -31.05 9.60
C TYR A 42 -10.65 -29.66 10.12
N TYR A 43 -10.42 -29.53 11.43
CA TYR A 43 -9.97 -28.27 12.00
C TYR A 43 -8.50 -27.95 11.68
N ALA A 44 -7.64 -28.96 11.62
CA ALA A 44 -6.23 -28.80 11.25
C ALA A 44 -6.08 -28.30 9.80
N GLU A 45 -6.76 -28.95 8.84
CA GLU A 45 -6.75 -28.55 7.43
C GLU A 45 -7.24 -27.11 7.26
N ARG A 46 -8.38 -26.75 7.87
CA ARG A 46 -8.86 -25.36 7.79
C ARG A 46 -7.86 -24.39 8.39
N LYS A 47 -7.27 -24.71 9.54
CA LYS A 47 -6.28 -23.84 10.19
C LYS A 47 -5.04 -23.66 9.29
N GLU A 48 -4.59 -24.70 8.62
CA GLU A 48 -3.50 -24.64 7.64
C GLU A 48 -3.86 -23.83 6.41
N GLU A 49 -5.05 -24.02 5.83
CA GLU A 49 -5.57 -23.24 4.70
C GLU A 49 -5.67 -21.75 5.04
N TYR A 50 -6.24 -21.41 6.20
CA TYR A 50 -6.31 -20.04 6.69
C TYR A 50 -4.92 -19.45 6.93
N ALA A 51 -3.97 -20.23 7.46
CA ALA A 51 -2.60 -19.79 7.66
C ALA A 51 -1.85 -19.58 6.33
N ALA A 52 -2.09 -20.42 5.32
CA ALA A 52 -1.54 -20.25 3.98
C ALA A 52 -2.11 -19.00 3.29
N LEU A 53 -3.43 -18.82 3.35
CA LEU A 53 -4.10 -17.62 2.82
C LEU A 53 -3.58 -16.35 3.51
N LYS A 54 -3.46 -16.36 4.84
CA LYS A 54 -2.94 -15.22 5.60
C LYS A 54 -1.50 -14.89 5.20
N ARG A 55 -0.64 -15.90 4.99
CA ARG A 55 0.74 -15.70 4.51
C ARG A 55 0.78 -15.13 3.10
N MET A 56 -0.05 -15.61 2.19
CA MET A 56 -0.14 -15.09 0.82
C MET A 56 -0.60 -13.64 0.80
N VAL A 57 -1.64 -13.30 1.58
CA VAL A 57 -2.12 -11.92 1.70
C VAL A 57 -1.04 -11.02 2.31
N ALA A 58 -0.36 -11.47 3.37
CA ALA A 58 0.73 -10.71 3.98
C ALA A 58 1.87 -10.44 2.97
N TYR A 59 2.30 -11.47 2.23
CA TYR A 59 3.33 -11.33 1.21
C TYR A 59 2.96 -10.32 0.13
N VAL A 60 1.74 -10.39 -0.41
CA VAL A 60 1.26 -9.46 -1.44
C VAL A 60 1.18 -8.02 -0.89
N ILE A 61 0.73 -7.85 0.35
CA ILE A 61 0.68 -6.54 1.01
C ILE A 61 2.10 -5.99 1.19
N ASP A 62 3.01 -6.79 1.74
CA ASP A 62 4.39 -6.37 2.02
C ASP A 62 5.13 -5.99 0.72
N GLU A 63 5.06 -6.83 -0.32
CA GLU A 63 5.69 -6.57 -1.63
C GLU A 63 5.17 -5.25 -2.25
N LYS A 64 3.85 -5.02 -2.19
CA LYS A 64 3.24 -3.81 -2.76
C LYS A 64 3.51 -2.58 -1.90
N MET A 65 3.50 -2.72 -0.58
CA MET A 65 3.66 -1.63 0.39
C MET A 65 5.10 -1.17 0.51
N GLU A 66 6.08 -2.06 0.40
CA GLU A 66 7.50 -1.71 0.49
C GLU A 66 7.90 -0.65 -0.55
N SER A 67 7.51 -0.86 -1.81
CA SER A 67 7.75 0.11 -2.90
C SER A 67 7.02 1.44 -2.71
N MET A 68 5.90 1.44 -1.96
CA MET A 68 5.12 2.64 -1.66
C MET A 68 5.75 3.43 -0.52
N ILE A 69 6.21 2.74 0.53
CA ILE A 69 6.90 3.31 1.67
C ILE A 69 8.20 3.98 1.22
N GLU A 70 8.98 3.36 0.32
CA GLU A 70 10.20 3.95 -0.21
C GLU A 70 9.93 5.28 -0.94
N LYS A 71 8.85 5.33 -1.75
CA LYS A 71 8.44 6.55 -2.45
C LYS A 71 7.99 7.64 -1.47
N ILE A 72 7.23 7.28 -0.44
CA ILE A 72 6.80 8.22 0.61
C ILE A 72 8.00 8.80 1.35
N ASN A 73 8.97 7.96 1.71
CA ASN A 73 10.21 8.39 2.37
C ASN A 73 11.01 9.37 1.49
N LYS A 74 11.16 9.09 0.19
CA LYS A 74 11.80 10.02 -0.76
C LYS A 74 11.08 11.37 -0.85
N LEU A 75 9.75 11.36 -0.85
CA LEU A 75 8.94 12.60 -0.84
C LEU A 75 9.15 13.39 0.45
N GLN A 76 9.21 12.74 1.61
CA GLN A 76 9.49 13.41 2.88
C GLN A 76 10.87 14.04 2.91
N VAL A 77 11.91 13.32 2.47
CA VAL A 77 13.28 13.86 2.38
C VAL A 77 13.32 15.07 1.45
N THR A 78 12.67 14.98 0.28
CA THR A 78 12.59 16.09 -0.67
C THR A 78 11.86 17.29 -0.06
N GLY A 79 10.76 17.07 0.65
CA GLY A 79 10.02 18.11 1.37
C GLY A 79 10.88 18.82 2.41
N ASN A 80 11.68 18.07 3.18
CA ASN A 80 12.59 18.64 4.18
C ASN A 80 13.70 19.49 3.56
N VAL A 81 14.26 19.06 2.42
CA VAL A 81 15.26 19.85 1.68
C VAL A 81 14.62 21.14 1.16
N ILE A 82 13.42 21.07 0.57
CA ILE A 82 12.68 22.25 0.10
C ILE A 82 12.39 23.22 1.25
N ASP A 83 11.95 22.73 2.41
CA ASP A 83 11.70 23.57 3.59
C ASP A 83 12.98 24.27 4.06
N ARG A 84 14.10 23.54 4.16
CA ARG A 84 15.40 24.11 4.53
C ARG A 84 15.84 25.19 3.53
N ASP A 85 15.81 24.88 2.25
CA ASP A 85 16.26 25.80 1.20
C ASP A 85 15.33 27.04 1.11
N THR A 86 14.04 26.87 1.37
CA THR A 86 13.06 27.98 1.47
C THR A 86 13.38 28.87 2.67
N LYS A 87 13.71 28.31 3.83
CA LYS A 87 14.13 29.09 5.01
C LYS A 87 15.40 29.87 4.74
N ILE A 88 16.40 29.24 4.14
CA ILE A 88 17.65 29.91 3.72
C ILE A 88 17.34 31.07 2.76
N LEU A 89 16.46 30.84 1.77
CA LEU A 89 16.06 31.89 0.84
C LEU A 89 15.32 33.03 1.54
N LEU A 90 14.42 32.74 2.49
CA LEU A 90 13.71 33.77 3.26
C LEU A 90 14.67 34.60 4.12
N GLU A 91 15.63 33.96 4.78
CA GLU A 91 16.68 34.65 5.54
C GLU A 91 17.53 35.55 4.64
N PHE A 92 17.94 35.03 3.48
CA PHE A 92 18.68 35.80 2.49
C PHE A 92 17.87 37.01 2.00
N MET A 93 16.60 36.80 1.63
CA MET A 93 15.72 37.88 1.18
C MET A 93 15.49 38.92 2.26
N ASN A 94 15.31 38.50 3.51
CA ASN A 94 15.17 39.41 4.65
C ASN A 94 16.45 40.23 4.88
N HIS A 95 17.62 39.58 4.85
CA HIS A 95 18.91 40.27 4.94
C HIS A 95 19.09 41.28 3.80
N TYR A 96 18.82 40.86 2.56
CA TYR A 96 18.85 41.72 1.38
C TYR A 96 17.90 42.92 1.54
N TYR A 97 16.73 42.71 2.17
CA TYR A 97 15.77 43.75 2.42
C TYR A 97 16.26 44.81 3.42
N LEU A 98 16.85 44.35 4.52
CA LEU A 98 17.34 45.18 5.61
C LEU A 98 18.59 45.98 5.21
N VAL A 99 19.55 45.37 4.51
CA VAL A 99 20.79 46.03 4.07
C VAL A 99 20.51 47.15 3.09
N ASN A 100 19.61 46.92 2.13
CA ASN A 100 19.26 47.91 1.11
C ASN A 100 18.21 48.94 1.59
N LYS A 101 17.72 48.81 2.83
CA LYS A 101 16.73 49.71 3.45
C LYS A 101 15.52 49.97 2.56
N PHE A 102 15.01 48.94 1.88
CA PHE A 102 13.80 49.10 1.08
C PHE A 102 12.66 49.54 2.00
N LYS A 103 12.03 50.68 1.68
CA LYS A 103 10.96 51.25 2.52
C LYS A 103 9.65 50.48 2.41
N ASP A 104 9.37 49.88 1.25
CA ASP A 104 8.10 49.20 0.94
C ASP A 104 8.33 48.01 0.00
N LEU A 105 7.56 46.93 0.20
CA LEU A 105 7.55 45.76 -0.70
C LEU A 105 6.91 46.17 -2.03
N VAL A 106 7.74 46.37 -3.05
CA VAL A 106 7.27 46.57 -4.42
C VAL A 106 6.91 45.19 -4.99
N THR A 107 5.63 44.89 -5.05
CA THR A 107 5.11 43.68 -5.68
C THR A 107 5.09 43.83 -7.21
N THR A 108 5.19 42.72 -7.92
CA THR A 108 5.05 42.66 -9.38
C THR A 108 3.67 43.10 -9.88
N ASP A 109 2.66 43.17 -9.01
CA ASP A 109 1.36 43.78 -9.30
C ASP A 109 1.42 45.32 -9.37
N LYS A 110 2.36 45.95 -8.64
CA LYS A 110 2.55 47.41 -8.64
C LYS A 110 3.52 47.86 -9.74
N TYR A 111 4.63 47.15 -9.95
CA TYR A 111 5.61 47.46 -10.99
C TYR A 111 6.27 46.18 -11.49
N LYS A 112 6.11 45.89 -12.79
CA LYS A 112 6.71 44.72 -13.45
C LYS A 112 7.61 45.20 -14.57
N THR A 113 8.88 44.84 -14.52
CA THR A 113 9.85 45.16 -15.58
C THR A 113 9.56 44.35 -16.85
N GLU A 114 9.90 44.88 -18.03
CA GLU A 114 9.69 44.18 -19.31
C GLU A 114 10.39 42.82 -19.34
N GLY A 115 11.64 42.74 -18.86
CA GLY A 115 12.37 41.48 -18.78
C GLY A 115 11.70 40.42 -17.89
N LEU A 116 10.96 40.83 -16.85
CA LEU A 116 10.21 39.88 -16.01
C LEU A 116 8.94 39.38 -16.71
N ARG A 117 8.30 40.22 -17.53
CA ARG A 117 7.17 39.81 -18.39
C ARG A 117 7.65 38.79 -19.44
N ASP A 118 8.77 39.06 -20.09
CA ASP A 118 9.34 38.16 -21.11
C ASP A 118 9.74 36.81 -20.52
N ALA A 119 10.33 36.82 -19.31
CA ALA A 119 10.70 35.60 -18.60
C ALA A 119 9.47 34.76 -18.20
N GLU A 120 8.41 35.39 -17.69
CA GLU A 120 7.15 34.69 -17.37
C GLU A 120 6.49 34.09 -18.61
N ASP A 121 6.41 34.85 -19.71
CA ASP A 121 5.86 34.38 -20.98
C ASP A 121 6.64 33.16 -21.50
N LEU A 122 7.97 33.21 -21.40
CA LEU A 122 8.83 32.11 -21.82
C LEU A 122 8.66 30.87 -20.92
N ILE A 123 8.52 31.04 -19.61
CA ILE A 123 8.27 29.94 -18.67
C ILE A 123 6.88 29.35 -18.90
N GLN A 124 5.84 30.17 -19.03
CA GLN A 124 4.48 29.70 -19.33
C GLN A 124 4.45 28.91 -20.64
N LYS A 125 5.08 29.41 -21.71
CA LYS A 125 5.22 28.69 -22.99
C LYS A 125 5.95 27.35 -22.81
N ARG A 126 7.01 27.30 -21.99
CA ARG A 126 7.74 26.04 -21.69
C ARG A 126 6.88 25.04 -20.94
N ILE A 127 6.16 25.47 -19.89
CA ILE A 127 5.25 24.61 -19.11
C ILE A 127 4.15 24.08 -20.01
N HIS A 128 3.54 24.92 -20.83
CA HIS A 128 2.46 24.51 -21.73
C HIS A 128 2.93 23.50 -22.77
N LYS A 129 4.14 23.69 -23.32
CA LYS A 129 4.79 22.75 -24.25
C LYS A 129 5.11 21.42 -23.59
N GLN A 130 5.61 21.41 -22.35
CA GLN A 130 5.87 20.19 -21.60
C GLN A 130 4.58 19.42 -21.27
N ARG A 131 3.52 20.12 -20.84
CA ARG A 131 2.19 19.51 -20.61
C ARG A 131 1.61 18.90 -21.89
N LYS A 132 1.69 19.62 -23.02
CA LYS A 132 1.23 19.10 -24.32
C LYS A 132 2.00 17.84 -24.72
N LYS A 133 3.34 17.85 -24.62
CA LYS A 133 4.16 16.66 -24.91
C LYS A 133 3.77 15.45 -24.06
N LYS A 134 3.47 15.66 -22.78
CA LYS A 134 3.03 14.59 -21.87
C LYS A 134 1.68 14.01 -22.30
N LEU A 135 0.70 14.87 -22.58
CA LEU A 135 -0.62 14.45 -23.06
C LEU A 135 -0.54 13.73 -24.42
N ASP A 136 0.28 14.21 -25.34
CA ASP A 136 0.49 13.58 -26.66
C ASP A 136 1.21 12.22 -26.55
N TYR A 137 2.05 12.04 -25.53
CA TYR A 137 2.69 10.75 -25.24
C TYR A 137 1.67 9.76 -24.63
N GLU A 138 0.85 10.21 -23.68
CA GLU A 138 -0.19 9.40 -23.06
C GLU A 138 -1.24 8.94 -24.09
N LYS A 139 -1.69 9.83 -24.98
CA LYS A 139 -2.61 9.48 -26.07
C LYS A 139 -2.06 8.44 -27.04
N ARG A 140 -0.78 8.55 -27.41
CA ARG A 140 -0.11 7.55 -28.28
C ARG A 140 -0.04 6.19 -27.60
N LYS A 141 0.29 6.17 -26.31
CA LYS A 141 0.35 4.94 -25.51
C LYS A 141 -1.02 4.28 -25.33
N GLU A 142 -2.11 5.05 -25.29
CA GLU A 142 -3.48 4.52 -25.29
C GLU A 142 -3.89 3.92 -26.64
N GLN A 143 -3.49 4.54 -27.74
CA GLN A 143 -3.78 4.05 -29.10
C GLN A 143 -3.02 2.77 -29.47
N GLU A 144 -1.80 2.58 -28.94
CA GLU A 144 -1.01 1.35 -29.13
C GLU A 144 -1.48 0.16 -28.26
N ARG A 145 -2.43 0.39 -27.34
CA ARG A 145 -2.99 -0.63 -26.43
C ARG A 145 -4.37 -1.15 -26.85
N LEU A 146 -4.92 -0.63 -27.96
CA LEU A 146 -6.15 -1.08 -28.61
C LEU A 146 -5.80 -1.92 -29.85
#